data_AF-A0A5S4EUP1-F1
#
_entry.id   AF-A0A5S4EUP1-F1
#
_cell.length_a   1.000
_cell.length_b   1.000
_cell.length_c   1.000
_cell.angle_alpha   90.00
_cell.angle_beta   90.00
_cell.angle_gamma   90.00
#
_symmetry.space_group_name_H-M   'P 1'
#
loop_
_entity.id
_entity.type
_entity.pdbx_description
1 polymer ?
#
loop_
_entity_poly.entity_id
_entity_poly.type
_entity_poly.pdbx_seq_one_letter_code
_entity_poly.pdbx_strand_id
1 'polypeptide(L)'
;MSMADDYTYVKFGSMEQAYEELKKIVTELDRATDDLYADIQKELGTSWEGDAETFFEGKRQKWNEHEKAMGQQLFQAATAVSIAKGNYENAERRNISIWTD
;
A
#
# COMPACT_ATOMS: atom_id res chain seq x y z
N MET A 1 -23.52 19.79 -27.43
CA MET A 1 -22.93 18.63 -26.75
C MET A 1 -21.52 18.48 -27.29
N SER A 2 -20.53 19.06 -26.60
CA SER A 2 -19.13 19.00 -27.01
C SER A 2 -18.50 17.71 -26.51
N MET A 3 -17.84 16.99 -27.41
CA MET A 3 -17.06 15.76 -27.21
C MET A 3 -15.80 15.96 -26.34
N ALA A 4 -15.79 16.95 -25.44
CA ALA A 4 -14.63 17.32 -24.61
C ALA A 4 -14.70 16.72 -23.19
N ASP A 5 -15.87 16.23 -22.75
CA ASP A 5 -16.07 15.74 -21.38
C ASP A 5 -15.56 14.31 -21.15
N ASP A 6 -15.00 13.64 -22.18
CA ASP A 6 -14.63 12.22 -22.13
C ASP A 6 -13.11 11.96 -21.99
N TYR A 7 -12.30 13.00 -21.80
CA TYR A 7 -10.86 12.84 -21.55
C TYR A 7 -10.61 12.49 -20.08
N THR A 8 -10.86 11.21 -19.76
CA THR A 8 -10.39 10.49 -18.57
C THR A 8 -10.50 11.25 -17.26
N TYR A 9 -11.69 11.21 -16.63
CA TYR A 9 -11.88 11.71 -15.26
C TYR A 9 -11.15 10.82 -14.25
N VAL A 10 -9.81 10.91 -14.19
CA VAL A 10 -8.99 10.19 -13.22
C VAL A 10 -9.07 10.93 -11.89
N LYS A 11 -9.68 10.30 -10.88
CA LYS A 11 -9.75 10.83 -9.51
C LYS A 11 -8.44 10.56 -8.76
N PHE A 12 -7.36 11.30 -9.10
CA PHE A 12 -6.05 11.14 -8.44
C PHE A 12 -6.12 11.28 -6.92
N GLY A 13 -6.95 12.18 -6.40
CA GLY A 13 -7.16 12.33 -4.95
C GLY A 13 -7.73 11.07 -4.29
N SER A 14 -8.64 10.34 -4.96
CA SER A 14 -9.17 9.07 -4.44
C SER A 14 -8.12 7.96 -4.47
N MET A 15 -7.18 8.00 -5.43
CA MET A 15 -6.06 7.04 -5.48
C MET A 15 -5.04 7.31 -4.36
N GLU A 16 -4.73 8.57 -4.09
CA GLU A 16 -3.87 8.98 -2.96
C GLU A 16 -4.49 8.55 -1.61
N GLN A 17 -5.80 8.73 -1.43
CA GLN A 17 -6.52 8.26 -0.25
C GLN A 17 -6.45 6.74 -0.08
N ALA A 18 -6.75 5.98 -1.16
CA ALA A 18 -6.68 4.52 -1.13
C ALA A 18 -5.27 4.01 -0.80
N TYR A 19 -4.22 4.69 -1.26
CA TYR A 19 -2.84 4.35 -0.91
C TYR A 19 -2.57 4.51 0.59
N GLU A 20 -2.97 5.63 1.20
CA GLU A 20 -2.76 5.84 2.64
C GLU A 20 -3.58 4.84 3.48
N GLU A 21 -4.80 4.50 3.06
CA GLU A 21 -5.61 3.46 3.70
C GLU A 21 -4.94 2.09 3.63
N LEU A 22 -4.45 1.68 2.46
CA LEU A 22 -3.76 0.40 2.29
C LEU A 22 -2.46 0.34 3.09
N LYS A 23 -1.70 1.44 3.14
CA LYS A 23 -0.49 1.54 3.96
C LYS A 23 -0.80 1.39 5.45
N LYS A 24 -1.91 1.97 5.91
CA LYS A 24 -2.40 1.80 7.28
C LYS A 24 -2.74 0.33 7.55
N ILE A 25 -3.48 -0.32 6.66
CA ILE A 25 -3.83 -1.76 6.79
C ILE A 25 -2.58 -2.63 6.89
N VAL A 26 -1.58 -2.41 6.03
CA VAL A 26 -0.31 -3.18 6.08
C VAL A 26 0.41 -2.97 7.42
N THR A 27 0.40 -1.74 7.95
CA THR A 27 1.00 -1.44 9.26
C THR A 27 0.22 -2.08 10.42
N GLU A 28 -1.11 -2.17 10.31
CA GLU A 28 -1.95 -2.84 11.30
C GLU A 28 -1.77 -4.36 11.29
N LEU A 29 -1.49 -4.96 10.12
CA LEU A 29 -1.19 -6.38 10.01
C LEU A 29 0.12 -6.74 10.74
N ASP A 30 1.19 -5.98 10.48
CA ASP A 30 2.50 -6.13 11.13
C ASP A 30 2.36 -6.08 12.65
N ARG A 31 1.69 -5.04 13.16
CA ARG A 31 1.37 -4.92 14.60
C ARG A 31 0.58 -6.10 15.15
N ALA A 32 -0.44 -6.56 14.45
CA ALA A 32 -1.26 -7.69 14.91
C ALA A 32 -0.44 -8.99 15.00
N THR A 33 0.52 -9.20 14.10
CA THR A 33 1.41 -10.36 14.16
C THR A 33 2.44 -10.27 15.27
N ASP A 34 2.97 -9.07 15.53
CA ASP A 34 3.89 -8.81 16.66
C ASP A 34 3.18 -8.95 18.01
N ASP A 35 1.97 -8.40 18.14
CA ASP A 35 1.14 -8.52 19.34
C ASP A 35 0.80 -9.99 19.62
N LEU A 36 0.44 -10.76 18.58
CA LEU A 36 0.20 -12.20 18.70
C LEU A 36 1.44 -12.94 19.23
N TYR A 37 2.63 -12.62 18.71
CA TYR A 37 3.87 -13.22 19.17
C TYR A 37 4.15 -12.87 20.64
N ALA A 38 3.99 -11.59 21.01
CA ALA A 38 4.18 -11.13 22.38
C ALA A 38 3.20 -11.80 23.37
N ASP A 39 1.93 -11.96 22.97
CA ASP A 39 0.93 -12.64 23.78
C ASP A 39 1.27 -14.13 23.98
N ILE A 40 1.72 -14.82 22.93
CA ILE A 40 2.18 -16.22 23.06
C ILE A 40 3.35 -16.33 24.04
N GLN A 41 4.35 -15.44 23.91
CA GLN A 41 5.49 -15.42 24.84
C GLN A 41 5.05 -15.16 26.28
N LYS A 42 4.08 -14.26 26.47
CA LYS A 42 3.58 -13.91 27.80
C LYS A 42 2.77 -15.05 28.44
N GLU A 43 1.90 -15.70 27.67
CA GLU A 43 1.00 -16.75 28.18
C GLU A 43 1.72 -18.08 28.40
N LEU A 44 2.64 -18.45 27.51
CA LEU A 44 3.31 -19.74 27.56
C LEU A 44 4.70 -19.66 28.19
N GLY A 45 5.37 -18.50 28.15
CA GLY A 45 6.70 -18.32 28.74
C GLY A 45 7.69 -19.39 28.29
N THR A 46 8.36 -20.02 29.25
CA THR A 46 9.35 -21.08 28.99
C THR A 46 8.74 -22.41 28.52
N SER A 47 7.42 -22.58 28.58
CA SER A 47 6.75 -23.78 28.09
C SER A 47 6.56 -23.79 26.57
N TRP A 48 6.76 -22.63 25.92
CA TRP A 48 6.77 -22.53 24.48
C TRP A 48 8.18 -22.73 23.94
N GLU A 49 8.49 -23.98 23.60
CA GLU A 49 9.79 -24.38 23.06
C GLU A 49 9.62 -25.48 22.00
N GLY A 50 10.67 -25.69 21.20
CA GLY A 50 10.77 -26.83 20.28
C GLY A 50 10.00 -26.64 18.97
N ASP A 51 9.32 -27.69 18.51
CA ASP A 51 8.72 -27.73 17.17
C ASP A 51 7.62 -26.68 16.98
N ALA A 52 6.84 -26.39 18.04
CA ALA A 52 5.75 -25.41 17.99
C ALA A 52 6.28 -23.98 17.85
N GLU A 53 7.33 -23.63 18.60
CA GLU A 53 8.03 -22.35 18.48
C GLU A 53 8.65 -22.21 17.09
N THR A 54 9.38 -23.22 16.64
CA THR A 54 10.04 -23.23 15.33
C THR A 54 9.04 -23.09 14.17
N PHE A 55 7.90 -23.80 14.25
CA PHE A 55 6.85 -23.70 13.25
C PHE A 55 6.22 -22.30 13.21
N PHE A 56 5.93 -21.73 14.38
CA PHE A 56 5.36 -20.38 14.47
C PHE A 56 6.34 -19.34 13.92
N GLU A 57 7.62 -19.41 14.29
CA GLU A 57 8.64 -18.49 13.81
C GLU A 57 8.77 -18.56 12.28
N GLY A 58 8.70 -19.76 11.69
CA GLY A 58 8.66 -19.93 10.24
C GLY A 58 7.40 -19.35 9.57
N LYS A 59 6.28 -19.23 10.30
CA LYS A 59 5.08 -18.52 9.81
C LYS A 59 5.23 -17.01 9.96
N ARG A 60 5.74 -16.55 11.10
CA ARG A 60 6.03 -15.15 11.38
C ARG A 60 6.95 -14.55 10.33
N GLN A 61 8.06 -15.24 10.01
CA GLN A 61 8.97 -14.79 8.95
C GLN A 61 8.25 -14.63 7.60
N LYS A 62 7.36 -15.55 7.23
CA LYS A 62 6.59 -15.46 5.98
C LYS A 62 5.62 -14.28 5.98
N TRP A 63 4.98 -13.99 7.11
CA TRP A 63 4.13 -12.81 7.24
C TRP A 63 4.93 -11.53 7.05
N ASN A 64 6.08 -11.41 7.72
CA ASN A 64 6.98 -10.26 7.58
C ASN A 64 7.47 -10.09 6.13
N GLU A 65 7.77 -11.20 5.43
CA GLU A 65 8.14 -11.18 4.01
C GLU A 65 6.99 -10.67 3.13
N HIS A 66 5.75 -11.11 3.39
CA HIS A 66 4.56 -10.66 2.67
C HIS A 66 4.24 -9.19 2.94
N GLU A 67 4.34 -8.73 4.18
CA GLU A 67 4.13 -7.32 4.56
C GLU A 67 5.13 -6.41 3.87
N LYS A 68 6.41 -6.80 3.86
CA LYS A 68 7.45 -6.08 3.13
C LYS A 68 7.13 -6.01 1.63
N ALA A 69 6.69 -7.12 1.04
CA ALA A 69 6.31 -7.15 -0.37
C ALA A 69 5.11 -6.25 -0.66
N MET A 70 4.08 -6.26 0.21
CA MET A 70 2.93 -5.36 0.10
C MET A 70 3.36 -3.90 0.18
N GLY A 71 4.20 -3.53 1.16
CA GLY A 71 4.72 -2.17 1.29
C GLY A 71 5.49 -1.70 0.05
N GLN A 72 6.30 -2.59 -0.55
CA GLN A 72 7.01 -2.29 -1.80
C GLN A 72 6.06 -2.08 -2.98
N GLN A 73 5.05 -2.94 -3.13
CA GLN A 73 4.05 -2.82 -4.20
C GLN A 73 3.22 -1.53 -4.06
N LEU A 74 2.82 -1.18 -2.83
CA LEU A 74 2.12 0.07 -2.56
C LEU A 74 2.99 1.28 -2.94
N PHE A 75 4.27 1.28 -2.56
CA PHE A 75 5.19 2.36 -2.91
C PHE A 75 5.37 2.52 -4.43
N GLN A 76 5.50 1.39 -5.14
CA GLN A 76 5.57 1.39 -6.61
C GLN A 76 4.28 1.94 -7.24
N ALA A 77 3.12 1.54 -6.71
CA ALA A 77 1.82 2.05 -7.17
C ALA A 77 1.70 3.56 -6.94
N ALA A 78 2.06 4.07 -5.76
CA ALA A 78 2.06 5.51 -5.47
C ALA A 78 2.97 6.30 -6.42
N THR A 79 4.16 5.76 -6.71
CA THR A 79 5.09 6.37 -7.67
C THR A 79 4.48 6.44 -9.07
N ALA A 80 3.87 5.35 -9.54
CA ALA A 80 3.21 5.31 -10.83
C ALA A 80 2.03 6.29 -10.92
N VAL A 81 1.22 6.40 -9.85
CA VAL A 81 0.10 7.37 -9.76
C VAL A 81 0.63 8.81 -9.82
N SER A 82 1.73 9.11 -9.12
CA SER A 82 2.35 10.44 -9.13
C SER A 82 2.87 10.83 -10.53
N ILE A 83 3.55 9.89 -11.22
CA ILE A 83 4.01 10.09 -12.61
C ILE A 83 2.82 10.30 -13.54
N ALA A 84 1.77 9.49 -13.42
CA ALA A 84 0.56 9.63 -14.21
C ALA A 84 -0.07 11.00 -14.00
N LYS A 85 -0.25 11.44 -12.74
CA LYS A 85 -0.79 12.76 -12.40
C LYS A 85 -0.02 13.89 -13.07
N GLY A 86 1.31 13.90 -12.95
CA GLY A 86 2.15 14.92 -13.59
C GLY A 86 2.03 14.91 -15.12
N ASN A 87 1.95 13.72 -15.74
CA ASN A 87 1.75 13.61 -17.19
C ASN A 87 0.38 14.14 -17.62
N TYR A 88 -0.68 13.88 -16.86
CA TYR A 88 -2.02 14.39 -17.11
C TYR A 88 -2.09 15.91 -16.98
N GLU A 89 -1.57 16.48 -15.89
CA GLU A 89 -1.53 17.95 -15.68
C GLU A 89 -0.72 18.66 -16.77
N ASN A 90 0.37 18.05 -17.25
CA ASN A 90 1.17 18.57 -18.37
C ASN A 90 0.39 18.54 -19.69
N ALA A 91 -0.28 17.43 -19.99
CA ALA A 91 -1.07 17.28 -21.21
C ALA A 91 -2.26 18.25 -21.22
N GLU A 92 -2.94 18.41 -20.09
CA GLU A 92 -4.05 19.35 -19.93
C GLU A 92 -3.58 20.81 -20.13
N ARG A 93 -2.49 21.23 -19.47
CA ARG A 93 -1.92 22.58 -19.67
C ARG A 93 -1.54 22.84 -21.13
N ARG A 94 -0.93 21.86 -21.79
CA ARG A 94 -0.57 21.97 -23.21
C ARG A 94 -1.82 22.09 -24.08
N ASN A 95 -2.84 21.28 -23.84
CA ASN A 95 -4.09 21.35 -24.58
C ASN A 95 -4.76 22.70 -24.39
N ILE A 96 -4.88 23.19 -23.15
CA ILE A 96 -5.43 24.53 -22.86
C ILE A 96 -4.65 25.59 -23.66
N SER A 97 -3.31 25.59 -23.62
CA SER A 97 -2.50 26.58 -24.35
C SER A 97 -2.72 26.59 -25.86
N ILE A 98 -3.08 25.46 -26.48
CA ILE A 98 -3.39 25.39 -27.91
C ILE A 98 -4.71 26.08 -28.25
N TRP A 99 -5.65 26.14 -27.30
CA TRP A 99 -6.98 26.74 -27.48
C TRP A 99 -7.12 28.15 -26.91
N THR A 100 -6.10 28.66 -26.20
CA THR A 100 -6.12 30.02 -25.62
C THR A 100 -5.23 31.03 -26.36
N ASP A 101 -4.42 30.59 -27.33
CA ASP A 101 -3.78 31.43 -28.35
C ASP A 101 -4.67 31.56 -29.60
#